data_AF-A0A5B8AZZ9-F1
#
_entry.id   AF-A0A5B8AZZ9-F1
#
_cell.length_a   1.000
_cell.length_b   1.000
_cell.length_c   1.000
_cell.angle_alpha   90.00
_cell.angle_beta   90.00
_cell.angle_gamma   90.00
#
_symmetry.space_group_name_H-M   'P 1'
#
loop_
_entity.id
_entity.type
_entity.pdbx_description
1 polymer ?
#
loop_
_entity_poly.entity_id
_entity_poly.type
_entity_poly.pdbx_seq_one_letter_code
_entity_poly.pdbx_strand_id
1 'polypeptide(L)'
;MVILTGILTKNNIWPGTNNSDDDKCLKITKEISTLRDLHAFIGDCELPATRKAEIRSAIKRVDGLVGRGMLDLTANPAKLLTAIERYSPAMAGLSVGGFANLKSRLRAAFKLANPHLISTRTVRLEGEWLKLHERLAAGEQRDLSRFLRFAFAAGWKLSEVGNDHVERFATYLHDETMVAVWDEVVRKTIRV
;
A
#
# COMPACT_ATOMS: atom_id res chain seq x y z
N MET A 1 6.85 -28.79 -42.33
CA MET A 1 8.26 -28.85 -42.78
C MET A 1 8.74 -27.40 -42.86
N VAL A 2 9.35 -26.89 -41.79
CA VAL A 2 10.74 -26.35 -41.72
C VAL A 2 10.90 -24.99 -42.43
N ILE A 3 11.46 -23.88 -41.93
CA ILE A 3 12.03 -23.38 -40.65
C ILE A 3 12.13 -21.83 -40.81
N LEU A 4 12.05 -21.10 -39.69
CA LEU A 4 12.36 -19.67 -39.47
C LEU A 4 13.75 -19.22 -39.96
N THR A 5 13.88 -17.99 -40.47
CA THR A 5 15.01 -17.08 -40.15
C THR A 5 14.70 -15.64 -40.57
N GLY A 6 14.73 -14.70 -39.62
CA GLY A 6 14.57 -13.26 -39.84
C GLY A 6 14.95 -12.50 -38.58
N ILE A 7 16.26 -12.24 -38.47
CA ILE A 7 17.01 -11.80 -37.28
C ILE A 7 16.74 -10.32 -36.92
N LEU A 8 16.58 -10.10 -35.62
CA LEU A 8 16.63 -8.83 -34.87
C LEU A 8 17.90 -8.02 -35.15
N THR A 9 17.82 -6.69 -35.18
CA THR A 9 18.75 -5.81 -34.44
C THR A 9 18.34 -4.34 -34.43
N LYS A 10 18.66 -3.69 -33.30
CA LYS A 10 18.73 -2.24 -32.97
C LYS A 10 17.41 -1.59 -32.56
N ASN A 11 17.31 -0.79 -31.50
CA ASN A 11 18.20 -0.38 -30.41
C ASN A 11 17.27 0.39 -29.45
N ASN A 12 17.08 -0.06 -28.20
CA ASN A 12 16.49 0.79 -27.17
C ASN A 12 17.51 0.92 -26.04
N ILE A 13 18.28 2.01 -26.12
CA ILE A 13 19.12 2.51 -25.05
C ILE A 13 18.19 3.34 -24.16
N TRP A 14 17.79 2.78 -23.03
CA TRP A 14 17.31 3.56 -21.89
C TRP A 14 18.38 3.45 -20.80
N PRO A 15 18.98 4.55 -20.32
CA PRO A 15 19.88 4.49 -19.19
C PRO A 15 19.05 4.20 -17.94
N GLY A 16 19.24 3.01 -17.38
CA GLY A 16 18.76 2.66 -16.05
C GLY A 16 19.47 3.55 -15.02
N THR A 17 18.72 4.45 -14.39
CA THR A 17 19.18 5.10 -13.17
C THR A 17 18.97 4.14 -12.00
N ASN A 18 20.02 3.38 -11.71
CA ASN A 18 20.24 2.75 -10.42
C ASN A 18 20.41 3.85 -9.37
N ASN A 19 19.39 4.08 -8.53
CA ASN A 19 19.56 4.78 -7.26
C ASN A 19 19.01 3.87 -6.16
N SER A 20 19.80 2.87 -5.80
CA SER A 20 19.70 2.18 -4.52
C SER A 20 20.45 3.01 -3.50
N ASP A 21 19.85 4.14 -3.13
CA ASP A 21 20.18 4.81 -1.88
C ASP A 21 19.42 4.03 -0.80
N ASP A 22 20.15 3.17 -0.08
CA ASP A 22 19.66 2.52 1.11
C ASP A 22 19.29 3.59 2.15
N ASP A 23 18.01 3.98 2.14
CA ASP A 23 17.35 4.85 3.12
C ASP A 23 17.43 4.20 4.52
N LYS A 24 18.55 4.40 5.22
CA LYS A 24 18.72 3.97 6.60
C LYS A 24 18.00 4.96 7.52
N CYS A 25 16.76 4.67 7.87
CA CYS A 25 16.09 5.36 8.98
C CYS A 25 16.71 4.85 10.30
N LEU A 26 17.24 5.76 11.12
CA LEU A 26 17.82 5.47 12.44
C LEU A 26 16.83 4.66 13.28
N LYS A 27 17.35 3.68 14.06
CA LYS A 27 16.58 2.66 14.79
C LYS A 27 15.55 3.26 15.76
N ILE A 28 14.37 3.56 15.27
CA ILE A 28 13.19 3.86 16.09
C ILE A 28 12.50 2.52 16.35
N THR A 29 12.59 2.02 17.57
CA THR A 29 11.89 0.81 18.05
C THR A 29 10.40 1.05 18.31
N LYS A 30 9.86 2.20 17.92
CA LYS A 30 8.47 2.56 18.15
C LYS A 30 7.61 2.07 17.00
N GLU A 31 6.62 1.24 17.31
CA GLU A 31 5.59 0.83 16.36
C GLU A 31 4.81 2.06 15.87
N ILE A 32 4.63 2.15 14.56
CA ILE A 32 3.90 3.24 13.90
C ILE A 32 2.43 2.83 13.83
N SER A 33 1.63 3.38 14.76
CA SER A 33 0.22 3.06 14.90
C SER A 33 -0.72 4.15 14.36
N THR A 34 -0.27 5.40 14.38
CA THR A 34 -1.06 6.59 13.99
C THR A 34 -0.35 7.46 12.95
N LEU A 35 -1.09 8.33 12.26
CA LEU A 35 -0.51 9.34 11.37
C LEU A 35 0.44 10.30 12.10
N ARG A 36 0.23 10.52 13.40
CA ARG A 36 1.17 11.26 14.25
C ARG A 36 2.50 10.55 14.37
N ASP A 37 2.49 9.24 14.63
CA ASP A 37 3.71 8.43 14.69
C ASP A 37 4.42 8.41 13.33
N LEU A 38 3.67 8.22 12.24
CA LEU A 38 4.21 8.25 10.88
C LEU A 38 4.85 9.60 10.55
N HIS A 39 4.18 10.70 10.90
CA HIS A 39 4.69 12.05 10.71
C HIS A 39 5.95 12.34 11.53
N ALA A 40 6.05 11.79 12.74
CA ALA A 40 7.26 11.88 13.57
C ALA A 40 8.41 11.07 12.97
N PHE A 41 8.15 9.80 12.60
CA PHE A 41 9.12 8.91 11.96
C PHE A 41 9.79 9.53 10.72
N ILE A 42 9.01 10.17 9.84
CA ILE A 42 9.56 10.86 8.66
C ILE A 42 10.46 12.05 9.04
N GLY A 43 10.23 12.69 10.19
CA GLY A 43 11.11 13.72 10.73
C GLY A 43 12.51 13.19 11.03
N ASP A 44 12.59 11.94 11.47
CA ASP A 44 13.80 11.31 11.97
C ASP A 44 14.58 10.53 10.91
N CYS A 45 13.97 10.18 9.77
CA CYS A 45 14.68 9.49 8.69
C CYS A 45 15.78 10.34 8.03
N GLU A 46 16.78 9.71 7.41
CA GLU A 46 17.89 10.39 6.74
C GLU A 46 17.52 10.83 5.31
N LEU A 47 16.63 11.82 5.19
CA LEU A 47 16.18 12.39 3.92
C LEU A 47 16.57 13.86 3.79
N PRO A 48 16.70 14.41 2.56
CA PRO A 48 16.84 15.84 2.36
C PRO A 48 15.71 16.63 3.05
N ALA A 49 16.05 17.75 3.68
CA ALA A 49 15.09 18.54 4.48
C ALA A 49 13.82 18.90 3.69
N THR A 50 13.97 19.29 2.42
CA THR A 50 12.86 19.57 1.51
C THR A 50 11.95 18.36 1.34
N ARG A 51 12.52 17.16 1.14
CA ARG A 51 11.75 15.93 0.95
C ARG A 51 10.99 15.54 2.22
N LYS A 52 11.62 15.68 3.40
CA LYS A 52 10.93 15.49 4.69
C LYS A 52 9.72 16.41 4.81
N ALA A 53 9.91 17.71 4.52
CA ALA A 53 8.85 18.71 4.63
C ALA A 53 7.67 18.39 3.69
N GLU A 54 7.96 17.98 2.46
CA GLU A 54 6.96 17.56 1.48
C GLU A 54 6.12 16.36 1.96
N ILE A 55 6.78 15.30 2.42
CA ILE A 55 6.09 14.08 2.88
C ILE A 55 5.26 14.39 4.12
N ARG A 56 5.81 15.14 5.08
CA ARG A 56 5.09 15.55 6.30
C ARG A 56 3.87 16.43 5.99
N SER A 57 4.01 17.36 5.04
CA SER A 57 2.90 18.18 4.57
C SER A 57 1.80 17.32 3.92
N ALA A 58 2.18 16.32 3.13
CA ALA A 58 1.24 15.37 2.54
C ALA A 58 0.47 14.58 3.62
N ILE A 59 1.14 14.09 4.67
CA ILE A 59 0.49 13.38 5.79
C ILE A 59 -0.54 14.28 6.49
N LYS A 60 -0.17 15.53 6.82
CA LYS A 60 -1.09 16.51 7.43
C LYS A 60 -2.29 16.80 6.52
N ARG A 61 -2.05 16.92 5.21
CA ARG A 61 -3.12 17.20 4.25
C ARG A 61 -4.10 16.04 4.14
N VAL A 62 -3.61 14.80 4.14
CA VAL A 62 -4.45 13.58 4.16
C VAL A 62 -5.31 13.55 5.42
N ASP A 63 -4.71 13.83 6.58
CA ASP A 63 -5.43 13.87 7.85
C ASP A 63 -6.50 14.96 7.89
N GLY A 64 -6.25 16.12 7.25
CA GLY A 64 -7.27 17.16 7.08
C GLY A 64 -8.37 16.81 6.08
N LEU A 65 -8.12 15.91 5.12
CA LEU A 65 -9.12 15.49 4.14
C LEU A 65 -10.01 14.36 4.66
N VAL A 66 -9.39 13.34 5.26
CA VAL A 66 -10.05 12.09 5.67
C VAL A 66 -10.39 12.07 7.16
N GLY A 67 -9.68 12.85 7.97
CA GLY A 67 -9.79 12.87 9.43
C GLY A 67 -10.27 14.22 9.96
N ARG A 68 -9.74 14.59 11.13
CA ARG A 68 -10.09 15.83 11.85
C ARG A 68 -8.93 16.83 11.93
N GLY A 69 -7.81 16.56 11.26
CA GLY A 69 -6.62 17.42 11.35
C GLY A 69 -5.79 17.24 12.63
N MET A 70 -6.06 16.20 13.43
CA MET A 70 -5.41 15.94 14.73
C MET A 70 -4.31 14.86 14.66
N LEU A 71 -4.07 14.27 13.49
CA LEU A 71 -3.16 13.16 13.23
C LEU A 71 -3.47 11.91 14.09
N ASP A 72 -4.72 11.75 14.49
CA ASP A 72 -5.23 10.66 15.33
C ASP A 72 -5.65 9.44 14.52
N LEU A 73 -5.75 9.56 13.19
CA LEU A 73 -6.06 8.44 12.31
C LEU A 73 -5.00 7.33 12.40
N THR A 74 -5.48 6.09 12.39
CA THR A 74 -4.62 4.89 12.33
C THR A 74 -3.75 4.93 11.07
N ALA A 75 -2.46 4.61 11.20
CA ALA A 75 -1.49 4.51 10.10
C ALA A 75 -1.67 3.22 9.30
N ASN A 76 -2.87 3.03 8.74
CA ASN A 76 -3.19 1.91 7.86
C ASN A 76 -3.19 2.39 6.39
N PRO A 77 -2.22 1.95 5.56
CA PRO A 77 -2.10 2.42 4.19
C PRO A 77 -3.35 2.12 3.36
N ALA A 78 -3.94 0.93 3.52
CA ALA A 78 -5.12 0.50 2.77
C ALA A 78 -6.33 1.39 3.08
N LYS A 79 -6.66 1.57 4.36
CA LYS A 79 -7.79 2.42 4.77
C LYS A 79 -7.64 3.86 4.28
N LEU A 80 -6.45 4.43 4.43
CA LEU A 80 -6.21 5.83 4.08
C LEU A 80 -6.21 6.06 2.57
N LEU A 81 -5.58 5.18 1.79
CA LEU A 81 -5.58 5.30 0.34
C LEU A 81 -6.99 5.14 -0.24
N THR A 82 -7.74 4.13 0.22
CA THR A 82 -9.15 3.96 -0.19
C THR A 82 -10.02 5.14 0.24
N ALA A 83 -9.76 5.76 1.39
CA ALA A 83 -10.50 6.94 1.81
C ALA A 83 -10.18 8.16 0.93
N ILE A 84 -8.92 8.36 0.54
CA ILE A 84 -8.50 9.44 -0.36
C ILE A 84 -9.12 9.28 -1.75
N GLU A 85 -9.29 8.05 -2.24
CA GLU A 85 -9.89 7.77 -3.56
C GLU A 85 -11.34 8.26 -3.69
N ARG A 86 -12.03 8.50 -2.57
CA ARG A 86 -13.38 9.08 -2.57
C ARG A 86 -13.41 10.56 -2.93
N TYR A 87 -12.24 11.22 -3.00
CA TYR A 87 -12.13 12.65 -3.29
C TYR A 87 -11.62 12.86 -4.72
N SER A 88 -12.27 13.79 -5.44
CA SER A 88 -11.69 14.36 -6.64
C SER A 88 -10.62 15.41 -6.28
N PRO A 89 -9.68 15.73 -7.19
CA PRO A 89 -8.71 16.80 -6.97
C PRO A 89 -9.38 18.13 -6.58
N ALA A 90 -10.48 18.48 -7.25
CA ALA A 90 -11.24 19.71 -6.98
C ALA A 90 -11.86 19.71 -5.58
N MET A 91 -12.46 18.60 -5.13
CA MET A 91 -12.98 18.46 -3.75
C MET A 91 -11.88 18.60 -2.70
N ALA A 92 -10.67 18.14 -3.02
CA ALA A 92 -9.51 18.30 -2.16
C ALA A 92 -8.87 19.70 -2.24
N GLY A 93 -9.40 20.61 -3.08
CA GLY A 93 -8.82 21.93 -3.32
C GLY A 93 -7.42 21.87 -3.93
N LEU A 94 -7.15 20.87 -4.79
CA LEU A 94 -5.85 20.62 -5.39
C LEU A 94 -5.97 20.51 -6.91
N SER A 95 -4.90 20.87 -7.62
CA SER A 95 -4.76 20.51 -9.02
C SER A 95 -4.64 18.99 -9.18
N VAL A 96 -4.88 18.47 -10.38
CA VAL A 96 -4.72 17.03 -10.70
C VAL A 96 -3.31 16.55 -10.33
N GLY A 97 -2.28 17.33 -10.70
CA GLY A 97 -0.88 17.03 -10.34
C GLY A 97 -0.61 17.13 -8.84
N GLY A 98 -1.20 18.13 -8.15
CA GLY A 98 -1.09 18.26 -6.70
C GLY A 98 -1.67 17.06 -5.95
N PHE A 99 -2.82 16.57 -6.41
CA PHE A 99 -3.46 15.38 -5.85
C PHE A 99 -2.67 14.10 -6.13
N ALA A 100 -2.09 13.96 -7.33
CA ALA A 100 -1.19 12.85 -7.65
C ALA A 100 0.06 12.86 -6.74
N ASN A 101 0.66 14.03 -6.54
CA ASN A 101 1.81 14.20 -5.64
C ASN A 101 1.46 13.90 -4.18
N LEU A 102 0.27 14.28 -3.72
CA LEU A 102 -0.24 13.93 -2.39
C LEU A 102 -0.24 12.41 -2.18
N LYS A 103 -0.84 11.66 -3.11
CA LYS A 103 -0.89 10.19 -3.05
C LYS A 103 0.50 9.56 -3.13
N SER A 104 1.35 10.04 -4.03
CA SER A 104 2.72 9.54 -4.20
C SER A 104 3.56 9.73 -2.94
N ARG A 105 3.51 10.93 -2.33
CA ARG A 105 4.24 11.21 -1.07
C ARG A 105 3.71 10.42 0.11
N LEU A 106 2.40 10.20 0.19
CA LEU A 106 1.82 9.34 1.22
C LEU A 106 2.30 7.88 1.07
N ARG A 107 2.31 7.33 -0.15
CA ARG A 107 2.85 6.00 -0.42
C ARG A 107 4.34 5.91 -0.05
N ALA A 108 5.12 6.94 -0.39
CA ALA A 108 6.52 7.00 0.00
C ALA A 108 6.69 6.98 1.53
N ALA A 109 5.84 7.69 2.27
CA ALA A 109 5.87 7.65 3.74
C ALA A 109 5.65 6.23 4.28
N PHE A 110 4.63 5.53 3.79
CA PHE A 110 4.34 4.16 4.20
C PHE A 110 5.43 3.18 3.78
N LYS A 111 6.02 3.37 2.59
CA LYS A 111 7.14 2.54 2.12
C LYS A 111 8.35 2.64 3.05
N LEU A 112 8.73 3.86 3.46
CA LEU A 112 9.81 4.08 4.41
C LEU A 112 9.48 3.49 5.79
N ALA A 113 8.22 3.61 6.21
CA ALA A 113 7.75 3.13 7.50
C ALA A 113 7.47 1.62 7.55
N ASN A 114 7.45 0.92 6.41
CA ASN A 114 6.94 -0.46 6.30
C ASN A 114 7.48 -1.44 7.35
N PRO A 115 8.78 -1.45 7.70
CA PRO A 115 9.31 -2.34 8.75
C PRO A 115 8.77 -2.05 10.15
N HIS A 116 8.26 -0.84 10.38
CA HIS A 116 7.81 -0.33 11.68
C HIS A 116 6.28 -0.20 11.77
N LEU A 117 5.55 -0.42 10.66
CA LEU A 117 4.09 -0.42 10.66
C LEU A 117 3.58 -1.65 11.42
N ILE A 118 2.49 -1.47 12.16
CA ILE A 118 1.77 -2.60 12.74
C ILE A 118 1.31 -3.50 11.59
N SER A 119 1.84 -4.73 11.55
CA SER A 119 1.55 -5.66 10.47
C SER A 119 0.06 -5.98 10.42
N THR A 120 -0.55 -5.83 9.25
CA THR A 120 -1.93 -6.31 9.01
C THR A 120 -2.08 -7.81 9.23
N ARG A 121 -0.98 -8.56 9.29
CA ARG A 121 -0.98 -9.99 9.64
C ARG A 121 -1.46 -10.25 11.06
N THR A 122 -1.37 -9.29 11.99
CA THR A 122 -1.85 -9.47 13.36
C THR A 122 -3.33 -9.14 13.53
N VAL A 123 -3.99 -8.66 12.47
CA VAL A 123 -5.42 -8.34 12.50
C VAL A 123 -6.22 -9.62 12.74
N ARG A 124 -6.92 -9.65 13.87
CA ARG A 124 -7.84 -10.73 14.22
C ARG A 124 -9.12 -10.58 13.38
N LEU A 125 -9.48 -11.64 12.65
CA LEU A 125 -10.76 -11.70 11.95
C LEU A 125 -11.89 -11.84 12.97
N GLU A 126 -12.99 -11.14 12.73
CA GLU A 126 -14.18 -11.16 13.57
C GLU A 126 -15.45 -11.27 12.70
N GLY A 127 -16.58 -11.63 13.32
CA GLY A 127 -17.88 -11.64 12.66
C GLY A 127 -17.97 -12.57 11.44
N GLU A 128 -18.54 -12.08 10.34
CA GLU A 128 -18.75 -12.85 9.10
C GLU A 128 -17.45 -13.33 8.47
N TRP A 129 -16.38 -12.54 8.60
CA TRP A 129 -15.07 -12.88 8.05
C TRP A 129 -14.43 -14.07 8.76
N LEU A 130 -14.56 -14.13 10.09
CA LEU A 130 -14.10 -15.29 10.87
C LEU A 130 -14.89 -16.55 10.51
N LYS A 131 -16.22 -16.43 10.43
CA LYS A 131 -17.09 -17.55 10.03
C LYS A 131 -16.77 -18.08 8.63
N LEU A 132 -16.48 -17.20 7.68
CA LEU A 132 -16.04 -17.61 6.35
C LEU A 132 -14.70 -18.35 6.43
N HIS A 133 -13.71 -17.78 7.14
CA HIS A 133 -12.39 -18.39 7.28
C HIS A 133 -12.47 -19.79 7.90
N GLU A 134 -13.27 -19.98 8.96
CA GLU A 134 -13.44 -21.28 9.62
C GLU A 134 -14.11 -22.36 8.74
N ARG A 135 -14.88 -21.95 7.72
CA ARG A 135 -15.56 -22.86 6.79
C ARG A 135 -14.66 -23.34 5.64
N LEU A 136 -13.56 -22.65 5.37
CA LEU A 136 -12.61 -23.02 4.32
C LEU A 136 -11.79 -24.24 4.71
N ALA A 137 -11.36 -25.03 3.73
CA ALA A 137 -10.41 -26.11 3.97
C ALA A 137 -9.07 -25.55 4.47
N ALA A 138 -8.28 -26.35 5.21
CA ALA A 138 -7.03 -25.88 5.82
C ALA A 138 -6.01 -25.29 4.81
N GLY A 139 -6.01 -25.75 3.56
CA GLY A 139 -5.21 -25.17 2.47
C GLY A 139 -5.69 -23.77 2.08
N GLU A 140 -6.98 -23.67 1.76
CA GLU A 140 -7.65 -22.42 1.39
C GLU A 140 -7.57 -21.37 2.51
N GLN A 141 -7.66 -21.79 3.77
CA GLN A 141 -7.46 -20.90 4.91
C GLN A 141 -6.10 -20.20 4.85
N ARG A 142 -5.02 -20.95 4.58
CA ARG A 142 -3.67 -20.37 4.48
C ARG A 142 -3.55 -19.42 3.30
N ASP A 143 -4.08 -19.83 2.15
CA ASP A 143 -3.96 -19.07 0.90
C ASP A 143 -4.78 -17.77 0.96
N LEU A 144 -5.99 -17.82 1.53
CA LEU A 144 -6.89 -16.67 1.60
C LEU A 144 -6.71 -15.82 2.87
N SER A 145 -6.00 -16.28 3.91
CA SER A 145 -5.89 -15.56 5.19
C SER A 145 -5.44 -14.11 5.02
N ARG A 146 -4.47 -13.87 4.12
CA ARG A 146 -3.95 -12.52 3.86
C ARG A 146 -4.99 -11.63 3.18
N PHE A 147 -5.71 -12.17 2.20
CA PHE A 147 -6.79 -11.45 1.53
C PHE A 147 -7.93 -11.12 2.50
N LEU A 148 -8.39 -12.09 3.30
CA LEU A 148 -9.48 -11.88 4.26
C LEU A 148 -9.10 -10.83 5.32
N ARG A 149 -7.87 -10.86 5.85
CA ARG A 149 -7.38 -9.85 6.79
C ARG A 149 -7.28 -8.48 6.14
N PHE A 150 -6.82 -8.41 4.88
CA PHE A 150 -6.78 -7.16 4.13
C PHE A 150 -8.17 -6.58 3.91
N ALA A 151 -9.13 -7.40 3.44
CA ALA A 151 -10.51 -6.97 3.21
C ALA A 151 -11.21 -6.53 4.50
N PHE A 152 -11.04 -7.29 5.60
CA PHE A 152 -11.54 -6.92 6.92
C PHE A 152 -10.90 -5.62 7.42
N ALA A 153 -9.59 -5.49 7.30
CA ALA A 153 -8.88 -4.26 7.65
C ALA A 153 -9.28 -3.09 6.74
N ALA A 154 -9.70 -3.31 5.50
CA ALA A 154 -10.25 -2.27 4.63
C ALA A 154 -11.71 -1.90 4.96
N GLY A 155 -12.36 -2.66 5.85
CA GLY A 155 -13.75 -2.44 6.27
C GLY A 155 -14.77 -2.87 5.20
N TRP A 156 -14.40 -3.76 4.29
CA TRP A 156 -15.31 -4.28 3.26
C TRP A 156 -16.31 -5.25 3.88
N LYS A 157 -17.52 -5.30 3.30
CA LYS A 157 -18.49 -6.35 3.61
C LYS A 157 -18.27 -7.54 2.70
N LEU A 158 -18.61 -8.74 3.18
CA LEU A 158 -18.41 -9.95 2.39
C LEU A 158 -19.23 -9.94 1.09
N SER A 159 -20.43 -9.34 1.13
CA SER A 159 -21.32 -9.16 -0.04
C SER A 159 -20.82 -8.14 -1.06
N GLU A 160 -19.87 -7.27 -0.70
CA GLU A 160 -19.33 -6.25 -1.59
C GLU A 160 -18.10 -6.75 -2.37
N VAL A 161 -17.49 -7.86 -1.93
CA VAL A 161 -16.28 -8.41 -2.54
C VAL A 161 -16.57 -8.88 -3.97
N GLY A 162 -15.81 -8.34 -4.91
CA GLY A 162 -15.88 -8.64 -6.34
C GLY A 162 -14.55 -8.36 -7.02
N ASN A 163 -14.51 -8.37 -8.36
CA ASN A 163 -13.26 -8.26 -9.13
C ASN A 163 -12.46 -6.99 -8.80
N ASP A 164 -13.11 -5.83 -8.67
CA ASP A 164 -12.45 -4.56 -8.32
C ASP A 164 -11.69 -4.63 -6.98
N HIS A 165 -12.22 -5.40 -6.03
CA HIS A 165 -11.60 -5.61 -4.72
C HIS A 165 -10.36 -6.51 -4.81
N VAL A 166 -10.40 -7.48 -5.71
CA VAL A 166 -9.25 -8.35 -6.02
C VAL A 166 -8.14 -7.55 -6.69
N GLU A 167 -8.46 -6.66 -7.62
CA GLU A 167 -7.47 -5.76 -8.25
C GLU A 167 -6.82 -4.81 -7.24
N ARG A 168 -7.61 -4.26 -6.32
CA ARG A 168 -7.09 -3.46 -5.19
C ARG A 168 -6.18 -4.27 -4.29
N PHE A 169 -6.53 -5.52 -4.01
CA PHE A 169 -5.66 -6.42 -3.25
C PHE A 169 -4.38 -6.77 -4.01
N ALA A 170 -4.44 -7.00 -5.32
CA ALA A 170 -3.25 -7.24 -6.14
C ALA A 170 -2.32 -6.02 -6.15
N THR A 171 -2.89 -4.81 -6.26
CA THR A 171 -2.13 -3.55 -6.14
C THR A 171 -1.50 -3.41 -4.76
N TYR A 172 -2.23 -3.73 -3.69
CA TYR A 172 -1.70 -3.75 -2.34
C TYR A 172 -0.57 -4.77 -2.19
N LEU A 173 -0.71 -5.98 -2.72
CA LEU A 173 0.36 -6.98 -2.68
C LEU A 173 1.59 -6.51 -3.45
N HIS A 174 1.42 -5.89 -4.62
CA HIS A 174 2.52 -5.30 -5.37
C HIS A 174 3.28 -4.26 -4.53
N ASP A 175 2.55 -3.36 -3.86
CA ASP A 175 3.12 -2.28 -3.06
C ASP A 175 3.70 -2.76 -1.72
N GLU A 176 3.06 -3.72 -1.04
CA GLU A 176 3.48 -4.25 0.27
C GLU A 176 4.62 -5.26 0.14
N THR A 177 4.60 -6.10 -0.91
CA THR A 177 5.59 -7.17 -1.00
C THR A 177 6.91 -6.71 -1.56
N MET A 178 6.99 -5.78 -2.54
CA MET A 178 8.26 -5.51 -3.26
C MET A 178 9.04 -6.78 -3.63
N VAL A 179 8.37 -7.94 -3.72
CA VAL A 179 8.97 -9.23 -4.08
C VAL A 179 8.53 -9.50 -5.49
N ALA A 180 9.48 -9.85 -6.36
CA ALA A 180 9.27 -10.16 -7.77
C ALA A 180 8.24 -11.28 -8.06
N VAL A 181 7.68 -11.91 -7.02
CA VAL A 181 6.78 -13.07 -7.06
C VAL A 181 5.35 -12.71 -6.61
N TRP A 182 4.95 -11.44 -6.70
CA TRP A 182 3.59 -11.00 -6.33
C TRP A 182 2.51 -11.60 -7.24
N ASP A 183 2.82 -11.77 -8.53
CA ASP A 183 1.90 -12.33 -9.53
C ASP A 183 1.52 -13.79 -9.24
N GLU A 184 2.45 -14.59 -8.69
CA GLU A 184 2.17 -15.97 -8.30
C GLU A 184 1.21 -16.05 -7.10
N VAL A 185 1.36 -15.15 -6.12
CA VAL A 185 0.47 -15.06 -4.96
C VAL A 185 -0.94 -14.69 -5.41
N VAL A 186 -1.05 -13.69 -6.28
CA VAL A 186 -2.35 -13.26 -6.85
C VAL A 186 -3.00 -14.40 -7.63
N ARG A 187 -2.26 -15.09 -8.51
CA ARG A 187 -2.79 -16.23 -9.27
C ARG A 187 -3.24 -17.41 -8.42
N LYS A 188 -2.52 -17.74 -7.33
CA LYS A 188 -2.94 -18.80 -6.40
C LYS A 188 -4.21 -18.41 -5.63
N THR A 189 -4.36 -17.13 -5.29
CA THR A 189 -5.52 -16.61 -4.55
C THR A 189 -6.78 -16.54 -5.41
N ILE A 190 -6.66 -16.30 -6.72
CA ILE A 190 -7.80 -16.08 -7.63
C ILE A 190 -8.30 -17.37 -8.32
N ARG A 191 -7.56 -18.48 -8.25
CA ARG A 191 -8.00 -19.76 -8.83
C ARG A 191 -9.18 -20.32 -8.03
N VAL A 192 -10.38 -19.91 -8.42
CA VAL A 192 -11.68 -20.53 -8.13
C VAL A 192 -12.15 -21.23 -9.40
#